data_AF-A0A6N7PU74-F1
#
_entry.id   AF-A0A6N7PU74-F1
#
_cell.length_a   1.000
_cell.length_b   1.000
_cell.length_c   1.000
_cell.angle_alpha   90.00
_cell.angle_beta   90.00
_cell.angle_gamma   90.00
#
_symmetry.space_group_name_H-M   'P 1'
#
loop_
_entity.id
_entity.type
_entity.pdbx_description
1 polymer ?
#
loop_
_entity_poly.entity_id
_entity_poly.type
_entity_poly.pdbx_seq_one_letter_code
_entity_poly.pdbx_strand_id
1 'polypeptide(L)'
;MAEIDPSKRSLVEQLRALAGVSHDTNEFDVLADEGRVIHVHFSPGSTDSLYVKTRISERGSTPRHAQAGYRNGRQGPLLVPRPMNLVLRKETPGDRAFKQDGVNREIQTGDPAFDEAVYIDTLINDDLVRAVLASPDARAAILALLQGAHCTEVRIDGTSEGTISLGLVEFTTRSPDQERGARLVSALALLADALPPIRASGEAPPSDKQAAAATGGCAGAIVGLIVAVVIAFAYAPRGCVESDGEGSSLVCSKAPECCDPLYSGFLWGMITSFPLILLLHRVVRGMPNSSTNRFILQSSTFFLLTELGVIVARLWR
;
A
#
# COMPACT_ATOMS: atom_id res chain seq x y z
N MET A 1 21.62 37.59 15.22
CA MET A 1 21.42 36.60 14.14
C MET A 1 22.30 35.40 14.48
N ALA A 2 21.71 34.25 14.75
CA ALA A 2 22.50 33.04 14.98
C ALA A 2 23.22 32.66 13.67
N GLU A 3 24.53 32.50 13.73
CA GLU A 3 25.35 32.02 12.63
C GLU A 3 24.86 30.61 12.26
N ILE A 4 24.18 30.50 11.12
CA ILE A 4 23.71 29.21 10.61
C ILE A 4 24.97 28.44 10.27
N ASP A 5 25.27 27.41 11.06
CA ASP A 5 26.35 26.47 10.79
C ASP A 5 26.17 25.91 9.36
N PRO A 6 27.03 26.33 8.40
CA PRO A 6 26.91 25.93 7.00
C PRO A 6 27.19 24.43 6.79
N SER A 7 27.65 23.73 7.84
CA SER A 7 27.96 22.30 7.81
C SER A 7 26.75 21.38 7.91
N LYS A 8 25.53 21.90 8.07
CA LYS A 8 24.31 21.08 8.23
C LYS A 8 23.28 21.35 7.16
N ARG A 9 23.46 20.73 5.98
CA ARG A 9 22.47 20.74 4.90
C ARG A 9 21.39 19.67 5.13
N SER A 10 20.14 20.03 4.87
CA SER A 10 19.04 19.09 4.67
C SER A 10 19.28 18.20 3.45
N LEU A 11 18.55 17.08 3.32
CA LEU A 11 18.71 16.18 2.17
C LEU A 11 18.40 16.91 0.84
N VAL A 12 17.39 17.76 0.82
CA VAL A 12 17.03 18.54 -0.39
C VAL A 12 18.16 19.50 -0.76
N GLU A 13 18.78 20.18 0.21
CA GLU A 13 19.93 21.06 -0.05
C GLU A 13 21.15 20.27 -0.55
N GLN A 14 21.38 19.05 -0.05
CA GLN A 14 22.43 18.16 -0.56
C GLN A 14 22.15 17.77 -2.02
N LEU A 15 20.92 17.35 -2.35
CA LEU A 15 20.54 16.96 -3.72
C LEU A 15 20.62 18.14 -4.70
N ARG A 16 20.19 19.34 -4.30
CA ARG A 16 20.33 20.56 -5.10
C ARG A 16 21.80 20.90 -5.38
N ALA A 17 22.65 20.75 -4.36
CA ALA A 17 24.09 20.98 -4.52
C ALA A 17 24.72 19.98 -5.49
N LEU A 18 24.28 18.71 -5.47
CA LEU A 18 24.73 17.70 -6.45
C LEU A 18 24.26 18.02 -7.87
N ALA A 19 23.06 18.58 -8.04
CA ALA A 19 22.55 19.01 -9.34
C ALA A 19 23.12 20.35 -9.82
N GLY A 20 23.82 21.11 -8.97
CA GLY A 20 24.30 22.45 -9.31
C GLY A 20 23.18 23.48 -9.54
N VAL A 21 22.02 23.31 -8.90
CA VAL A 21 20.86 24.19 -9.05
C VAL A 21 20.69 25.15 -7.87
N SER A 22 19.86 26.18 -8.06
CA SER A 22 19.55 27.18 -7.02
C SER A 22 18.69 26.60 -5.89
N HIS A 23 18.72 27.26 -4.73
CA HIS A 23 18.03 26.82 -3.51
C HIS A 23 16.49 26.89 -3.58
N ASP A 24 15.93 27.59 -4.56
CA ASP A 24 14.50 27.74 -4.83
C ASP A 24 13.99 26.77 -5.91
N THR A 25 14.87 25.98 -6.53
CA THR A 25 14.49 25.01 -7.55
C THR A 25 13.85 23.77 -6.90
N ASN A 26 12.60 23.49 -7.25
CA ASN A 26 11.80 22.40 -6.66
C ASN A 26 11.80 21.12 -7.50
N GLU A 27 12.14 21.22 -8.78
CA GLU A 27 12.26 20.10 -9.70
C GLU A 27 13.60 20.21 -10.43
N PHE A 28 14.42 19.18 -10.34
CA PHE A 28 15.75 19.17 -10.94
C PHE A 28 16.27 17.75 -11.15
N ASP A 29 17.29 17.66 -12.00
CA ASP A 29 17.94 16.41 -12.35
C ASP A 29 19.33 16.34 -11.70
N VAL A 30 19.59 15.24 -11.00
CA VAL A 30 20.93 14.88 -10.54
C VAL A 30 21.51 13.89 -11.54
N LEU A 31 22.67 14.22 -12.13
CA LEU A 31 23.43 13.29 -12.94
C LEU A 31 24.26 12.40 -12.00
N ALA A 32 23.90 11.12 -11.94
CA ALA A 32 24.74 10.12 -11.30
C ALA A 32 25.94 9.77 -12.20
N ASP A 33 26.87 9.01 -11.64
CA ASP A 33 27.96 8.40 -12.39
C ASP A 33 27.41 7.64 -13.61
N GLU A 34 28.16 7.61 -14.70
CA GLU A 34 27.75 7.00 -15.99
C GLU A 34 26.61 7.72 -16.74
N GLY A 35 26.23 8.93 -16.31
CA GLY A 35 25.27 9.79 -17.02
C GLY A 35 23.81 9.44 -16.78
N ARG A 36 23.53 8.62 -15.75
CA ARG A 36 22.16 8.27 -15.36
C ARG A 36 21.47 9.47 -14.71
N VAL A 37 20.27 9.78 -15.20
CA VAL A 37 19.47 10.89 -14.70
C VAL A 37 18.60 10.42 -13.52
N ILE A 38 18.68 11.14 -12.41
CA ILE A 38 17.81 10.99 -11.25
C ILE A 38 16.97 12.25 -11.13
N HIS A 39 15.67 12.09 -11.36
CA HIS A 39 14.69 13.17 -11.25
C HIS A 39 14.32 13.36 -9.78
N VAL A 40 14.45 14.59 -9.29
CA VAL A 40 14.07 14.99 -7.93
C VAL A 40 12.95 16.02 -8.03
N HIS A 41 11.84 15.76 -7.35
CA HIS A 41 10.73 16.70 -7.21
C HIS A 41 10.38 16.86 -5.73
N PHE A 42 10.43 18.10 -5.24
CA PHE A 42 10.13 18.49 -3.87
C PHE A 42 8.98 19.49 -3.87
N SER A 43 7.95 19.27 -3.03
CA SER A 43 6.88 20.24 -2.85
C SER A 43 7.13 21.08 -1.58
N PRO A 44 7.40 22.40 -1.71
CA PRO A 44 7.59 23.28 -0.55
C PRO A 44 6.38 23.23 0.40
N GLY A 45 6.66 23.17 1.71
CA GLY A 45 5.62 23.12 2.74
C GLY A 45 5.07 21.72 3.03
N SER A 46 5.49 20.70 2.29
CA SER A 46 5.20 19.31 2.62
C SER A 46 6.37 18.67 3.37
N THR A 47 6.06 17.94 4.45
CA THR A 47 7.01 17.07 5.15
C THR A 47 7.15 15.69 4.53
N ASP A 48 6.28 15.38 3.56
CA ASP A 48 6.03 14.00 3.10
C ASP A 48 6.25 13.82 1.60
N SER A 49 6.50 14.90 0.84
CA SER A 49 6.68 14.83 -0.61
C SER A 49 8.07 15.28 -1.07
N LEU A 50 9.00 14.35 -0.94
CA LEU A 50 10.22 14.32 -1.74
C LEU A 50 10.17 13.09 -2.64
N TYR A 51 9.95 13.31 -3.92
CA TYR A 51 9.94 12.27 -4.93
C TYR A 51 11.31 12.21 -5.58
N VAL A 52 12.01 11.10 -5.38
CA VAL A 52 13.26 10.81 -6.10
C VAL A 52 13.01 9.59 -6.97
N LYS A 53 13.20 9.73 -8.28
CA LYS A 53 12.96 8.64 -9.23
C LYS A 53 14.00 8.55 -10.33
N THR A 54 14.24 7.35 -10.82
CA THR A 54 15.05 7.11 -12.04
C THR A 54 14.41 6.03 -12.89
N ARG A 55 14.78 5.93 -14.17
CA ARG A 55 14.31 4.86 -15.06
C ARG A 55 15.15 3.60 -14.90
N ILE A 56 14.51 2.45 -14.92
CA ILE A 56 15.15 1.14 -15.02
C ILE A 56 15.88 1.08 -16.37
N SER A 57 17.09 0.54 -16.38
CA SER A 57 17.88 0.44 -17.61
C SER A 57 17.22 -0.51 -18.62
N GLU A 58 16.93 -0.03 -19.83
CA GLU A 58 16.54 -0.92 -20.95
C GLU A 58 17.70 -1.83 -21.38
N ARG A 59 18.94 -1.41 -21.08
CA ARG A 59 20.18 -2.16 -21.32
C ARG A 59 20.69 -2.85 -20.07
N GLY A 60 19.81 -3.11 -19.09
CA GLY A 60 20.16 -3.66 -17.79
C GLY A 60 21.15 -4.82 -17.86
N SER A 61 21.90 -5.00 -16.78
CA SER A 61 22.89 -6.06 -16.68
C SER A 61 22.31 -7.39 -17.16
N THR A 62 23.02 -8.06 -18.08
CA THR A 62 22.58 -9.37 -18.59
C THR A 62 22.35 -10.26 -17.37
N PRO A 63 21.17 -10.88 -17.21
CA PRO A 63 20.87 -11.66 -16.02
C PRO A 63 21.96 -12.71 -15.87
N ARG A 64 22.83 -12.53 -14.85
CA ARG A 64 23.89 -13.48 -14.51
C ARG A 64 23.20 -14.75 -14.07
N HIS A 65 22.99 -15.66 -15.01
CA HIS A 65 22.47 -17.00 -14.83
C HIS A 65 21.41 -17.10 -13.71
N ALA A 66 20.22 -16.55 -13.96
CA ALA A 66 19.04 -17.01 -13.25
C ALA A 66 18.86 -18.50 -13.60
N GLN A 67 19.42 -19.35 -12.76
CA GLN A 67 19.39 -20.79 -12.88
C GLN A 67 17.93 -21.25 -12.73
N ALA A 68 17.41 -21.85 -13.81
CA ALA A 68 16.30 -22.78 -13.82
C ALA A 68 14.95 -22.29 -13.25
N GLY A 69 14.05 -21.82 -14.14
CA GLY A 69 12.63 -21.72 -13.79
C GLY A 69 11.72 -21.37 -14.96
N TYR A 70 12.04 -20.31 -15.72
CA TYR A 70 11.18 -19.87 -16.83
C TYR A 70 11.54 -20.55 -18.16
N ARG A 71 11.26 -21.86 -18.18
CA ARG A 71 11.06 -22.83 -19.27
C ARG A 71 11.81 -22.82 -20.61
N ASN A 72 12.62 -21.83 -21.03
CA ASN A 72 13.20 -21.86 -22.38
C ASN A 72 14.61 -21.28 -22.57
N GLY A 73 15.35 -20.95 -21.53
CA GLY A 73 16.76 -20.50 -21.66
C GLY A 73 16.95 -19.31 -22.61
N ARG A 74 15.88 -18.56 -22.91
CA ARG A 74 15.91 -17.42 -23.83
C ARG A 74 16.66 -16.29 -23.15
N GLN A 75 17.84 -15.99 -23.67
CA GLN A 75 18.54 -14.75 -23.39
C GLN A 75 17.68 -13.60 -23.93
N GLY A 76 17.11 -12.80 -23.03
CA GLY A 76 16.22 -11.70 -23.39
C GLY A 76 15.75 -10.94 -22.16
N PRO A 77 15.12 -9.78 -22.35
CA PRO A 77 14.53 -9.02 -21.25
C PRO A 77 13.48 -9.84 -20.52
N LEU A 78 13.38 -9.62 -19.21
CA LEU A 78 12.35 -10.25 -18.39
C LEU A 78 10.99 -9.68 -18.79
N LEU A 79 10.08 -10.56 -19.20
CA LEU A 79 8.70 -10.19 -19.50
C LEU A 79 7.90 -10.19 -18.21
N VAL A 80 7.41 -9.03 -17.81
CA VAL A 80 6.59 -8.88 -16.59
C VAL A 80 5.30 -8.12 -16.90
N PRO A 81 4.18 -8.45 -16.20
CA PRO A 81 3.00 -7.61 -16.21
C PRO A 81 3.31 -6.27 -15.54
N ARG A 82 2.76 -5.18 -16.07
CA ARG A 82 3.01 -3.82 -15.60
C ARG A 82 1.71 -3.10 -15.23
N PRO A 83 1.68 -2.33 -14.13
CA PRO A 83 2.79 -2.08 -13.21
C PRO A 83 3.12 -3.32 -12.37
N MET A 84 4.41 -3.54 -12.06
CA MET A 84 4.78 -4.60 -11.11
C MET A 84 4.34 -4.27 -9.69
N ASN A 85 4.32 -2.96 -9.36
CA ASN A 85 4.03 -2.45 -8.03
C ASN A 85 4.80 -3.21 -6.93
N LEU A 86 6.10 -3.41 -7.15
CA LEU A 86 6.98 -4.07 -6.19
C LEU A 86 7.47 -3.04 -5.18
N VAL A 87 6.94 -3.10 -3.95
CA VAL A 87 7.25 -2.19 -2.86
C VAL A 87 8.15 -2.90 -1.86
N LEU A 88 9.29 -2.30 -1.57
CA LEU A 88 10.26 -2.80 -0.60
C LEU A 88 10.41 -1.78 0.51
N ARG A 89 10.33 -2.21 1.76
CA ARG A 89 10.51 -1.34 2.93
C ARG A 89 11.31 -2.05 4.00
N LYS A 90 11.80 -1.31 4.99
CA LYS A 90 12.44 -1.93 6.16
C LYS A 90 11.44 -2.84 6.87
N GLU A 91 11.87 -4.07 7.17
CA GLU A 91 11.06 -5.01 7.94
C GLU A 91 10.98 -4.55 9.41
N THR A 92 9.76 -4.54 9.96
CA THR A 92 9.52 -4.16 11.35
C THR A 92 9.39 -5.39 12.25
N PRO A 93 9.53 -5.26 13.58
CA PRO A 93 9.27 -6.37 14.50
C PRO A 93 7.86 -6.97 14.34
N GLY A 94 6.86 -6.15 13.99
CA GLY A 94 5.50 -6.61 13.74
C GLY A 94 5.40 -7.49 12.50
N ASP A 95 6.08 -7.12 11.41
CA ASP A 95 6.12 -7.92 10.18
C ASP A 95 6.71 -9.31 10.45
N ARG A 96 7.82 -9.37 11.20
CA ARG A 96 8.47 -10.63 11.59
C ARG A 96 7.55 -11.52 12.41
N ALA A 97 6.81 -10.97 13.38
CA ALA A 97 5.85 -11.73 14.16
C ALA A 97 4.74 -12.31 13.26
N PHE A 98 4.17 -11.51 12.35
CA PHE A 98 3.14 -11.99 11.42
C PHE A 98 3.67 -13.02 10.41
N LYS A 99 4.93 -12.93 10.01
CA LYS A 99 5.59 -13.92 9.16
C LYS A 99 5.77 -15.25 9.89
N GLN A 100 6.23 -15.22 11.15
CA GLN A 100 6.38 -16.39 12.01
C GLN A 100 5.03 -17.09 12.28
N ASP A 101 3.97 -16.31 12.46
CA ASP A 101 2.61 -16.83 12.65
C ASP A 101 1.96 -17.36 11.36
N GLY A 102 2.65 -17.28 10.21
CA GLY A 102 2.13 -17.69 8.91
C GLY A 102 0.98 -16.80 8.40
N VAL A 103 0.83 -15.61 8.98
CA VAL A 103 -0.21 -14.64 8.61
C VAL A 103 0.16 -13.93 7.31
N ASN A 104 1.44 -13.57 7.15
CA ASN A 104 1.93 -12.97 5.93
C ASN A 104 2.81 -13.98 5.19
N ARG A 105 2.34 -14.45 4.02
CA ARG A 105 3.17 -15.25 3.11
C ARG A 105 4.03 -14.29 2.29
N GLU A 106 5.18 -13.96 2.84
CA GLU A 106 6.16 -13.11 2.17
C GLU A 106 7.07 -13.93 1.24
N ILE A 107 7.40 -13.36 0.10
CA ILE A 107 8.33 -13.92 -0.88
C ILE A 107 9.75 -13.89 -0.30
N GLN A 108 10.41 -15.05 -0.26
CA GLN A 108 11.82 -15.13 0.12
C GLN A 108 12.69 -15.05 -1.13
N THR A 109 13.74 -14.24 -1.09
CA THR A 109 14.73 -14.14 -2.18
C THR A 109 15.77 -15.26 -2.11
N GLY A 110 15.91 -15.91 -0.94
CA GLY A 110 16.91 -16.94 -0.68
C GLY A 110 18.21 -16.36 -0.11
N ASP A 111 18.23 -15.06 0.19
CA ASP A 111 19.33 -14.35 0.84
C ASP A 111 18.88 -13.98 2.27
N PRO A 112 19.31 -14.73 3.31
CA PRO A 112 18.80 -14.54 4.66
C PRO A 112 19.00 -13.13 5.21
N ALA A 113 20.13 -12.48 4.89
CA ALA A 113 20.41 -11.14 5.37
C ALA A 113 19.47 -10.09 4.74
N PHE A 114 19.08 -10.30 3.48
CA PHE A 114 18.09 -9.47 2.80
C PHE A 114 16.68 -9.76 3.31
N ASP A 115 16.32 -11.04 3.41
CA ASP A 115 14.99 -11.54 3.77
C ASP A 115 14.61 -11.26 5.25
N GLU A 116 15.58 -10.97 6.12
CA GLU A 116 15.39 -10.50 7.51
C GLU A 116 15.34 -8.97 7.67
N ALA A 117 15.72 -8.24 6.62
CA ALA A 117 15.91 -6.80 6.64
C ALA A 117 14.84 -6.04 5.85
N VAL A 118 14.27 -6.68 4.83
CA VAL A 118 13.41 -6.05 3.84
C VAL A 118 12.09 -6.79 3.77
N TYR A 119 11.01 -6.04 3.96
CA TYR A 119 9.66 -6.49 3.69
C TYR A 119 9.30 -6.25 2.21
N ILE A 120 8.83 -7.28 1.51
CA ILE A 120 8.43 -7.24 0.10
C ILE A 120 6.90 -7.30 -0.03
N ASP A 121 6.30 -6.26 -0.61
CA ASP A 121 4.88 -6.19 -0.97
C ASP A 121 4.70 -6.07 -2.48
N THR A 122 3.89 -6.94 -3.06
CA THR A 122 3.71 -6.98 -4.52
C THR A 122 2.49 -7.80 -4.94
N LEU A 123 1.99 -7.52 -6.15
CA LEU A 123 0.91 -8.24 -6.81
C LEU A 123 1.41 -9.22 -7.89
N ILE A 124 2.71 -9.20 -8.19
CA ILE A 124 3.31 -10.14 -9.15
C ILE A 124 3.71 -11.46 -8.46
N ASN A 125 3.90 -12.51 -9.24
CA ASN A 125 4.18 -13.85 -8.70
C ASN A 125 5.59 -13.96 -8.08
N ASP A 126 5.76 -14.90 -7.15
CA ASP A 126 7.00 -15.13 -6.41
C ASP A 126 8.21 -15.40 -7.31
N ASP A 127 7.99 -16.07 -8.44
CA ASP A 127 9.06 -16.41 -9.39
C ASP A 127 9.59 -15.16 -10.11
N LEU A 128 8.71 -14.23 -10.51
CA LEU A 128 9.11 -12.97 -11.13
C LEU A 128 9.80 -12.06 -10.12
N VAL A 129 9.32 -12.00 -8.88
CA VAL A 129 9.99 -11.22 -7.82
C VAL A 129 11.39 -11.75 -7.57
N ARG A 130 11.56 -13.08 -7.46
CA ARG A 130 12.87 -13.71 -7.35
C ARG A 130 13.75 -13.44 -8.57
N ALA A 131 13.18 -13.39 -9.78
CA ALA A 131 13.93 -13.05 -10.99
C ALA A 131 14.37 -11.57 -11.02
N VAL A 132 13.49 -10.65 -10.61
CA VAL A 132 13.79 -9.20 -10.52
C VAL A 132 14.87 -8.93 -9.47
N LEU A 133 14.80 -9.61 -8.32
CA LEU A 133 15.72 -9.45 -7.19
C LEU A 133 16.85 -10.49 -7.17
N ALA A 134 17.07 -11.20 -8.27
CA ALA A 134 18.09 -12.25 -8.36
C ALA A 134 19.51 -11.69 -8.17
N SER A 135 19.74 -10.46 -8.65
CA SER A 135 21.04 -9.78 -8.59
C SER A 135 21.42 -9.44 -7.13
N PRO A 136 22.56 -9.94 -6.62
CA PRO A 136 23.09 -9.54 -5.32
C PRO A 136 23.35 -8.03 -5.24
N ASP A 137 23.78 -7.41 -6.35
CA ASP A 137 24.04 -5.98 -6.42
C ASP A 137 22.74 -5.16 -6.26
N ALA A 138 21.62 -5.66 -6.82
CA ALA A 138 20.32 -5.03 -6.63
C ALA A 138 19.88 -5.10 -5.15
N ARG A 139 20.05 -6.26 -4.51
CA ARG A 139 19.73 -6.43 -3.08
C ARG A 139 20.60 -5.55 -2.19
N ALA A 140 21.90 -5.47 -2.46
CA ALA A 140 22.82 -4.58 -1.75
C ALA A 140 22.44 -3.10 -1.93
N ALA A 141 22.07 -2.68 -3.13
CA ALA A 141 21.62 -1.31 -3.40
C ALA A 141 20.31 -0.98 -2.66
N ILE A 142 19.35 -1.91 -2.61
CA ILE A 142 18.12 -1.75 -1.82
C ILE A 142 18.43 -1.60 -0.33
N LEU A 143 19.33 -2.43 0.23
CA LEU A 143 19.76 -2.30 1.62
C LEU A 143 20.44 -0.95 1.88
N ALA A 144 21.30 -0.50 0.96
CA ALA A 144 21.94 0.82 1.06
C ALA A 144 20.91 1.96 1.05
N LEU A 145 19.86 1.87 0.24
CA LEU A 145 18.77 2.85 0.22
C LEU A 145 17.96 2.85 1.52
N LEU A 146 17.52 1.68 1.98
CA LEU A 146 16.64 1.56 3.16
C LEU A 146 17.38 1.81 4.48
N GLN A 147 18.60 1.27 4.63
CA GLN A 147 19.35 1.34 5.89
C GLN A 147 20.35 2.50 5.90
N GLY A 148 21.06 2.73 4.79
CA GLY A 148 22.13 3.73 4.71
C GLY A 148 21.66 5.14 4.34
N ALA A 149 20.66 5.26 3.46
CA ALA A 149 20.07 6.54 3.05
C ALA A 149 18.76 6.86 3.77
N HIS A 150 18.30 5.98 4.66
CA HIS A 150 17.07 6.11 5.44
C HIS A 150 15.82 6.35 4.56
N CYS A 151 15.70 5.62 3.45
CA CYS A 151 14.45 5.58 2.69
C CYS A 151 13.41 4.74 3.47
N THR A 152 12.15 5.19 3.49
CA THR A 152 11.06 4.42 4.09
C THR A 152 10.59 3.30 3.17
N GLU A 153 10.56 3.58 1.86
CA GLU A 153 10.22 2.61 0.84
C GLU A 153 11.03 2.80 -0.45
N VAL A 154 11.24 1.71 -1.17
CA VAL A 154 11.73 1.64 -2.55
C VAL A 154 10.62 0.99 -3.37
N ARG A 155 10.10 1.67 -4.37
CA ARG A 155 9.05 1.16 -5.25
C ARG A 155 9.60 0.97 -6.66
N ILE A 156 9.47 -0.24 -7.18
CA ILE A 156 9.91 -0.61 -8.53
C ILE A 156 8.67 -0.76 -9.41
N ASP A 157 8.62 0.06 -10.46
CA ASP A 157 7.58 0.09 -11.47
C ASP A 157 6.16 0.25 -10.92
N GLY A 158 5.92 1.35 -10.18
CA GLY A 158 4.61 1.67 -9.63
C GLY A 158 3.58 2.18 -10.65
N THR A 159 4.02 2.80 -11.75
CA THR A 159 3.15 3.52 -12.71
C THR A 159 3.21 2.97 -14.14
N SER A 160 3.80 1.79 -14.37
CA SER A 160 4.08 1.22 -15.70
C SER A 160 5.10 1.99 -16.54
N GLU A 161 5.68 3.07 -16.01
CA GLU A 161 6.70 3.88 -16.71
C GLU A 161 8.11 3.30 -16.61
N GLY A 162 8.35 2.38 -15.67
CA GLY A 162 9.63 1.67 -15.56
C GLY A 162 10.58 2.45 -14.72
N THR A 163 10.03 3.02 -13.67
CA THR A 163 10.73 3.89 -12.76
C THR A 163 10.93 3.17 -11.45
N ILE A 164 12.06 3.46 -10.82
CA ILE A 164 12.26 3.22 -9.39
C ILE A 164 11.97 4.55 -8.72
N SER A 165 11.12 4.54 -7.69
CA SER A 165 10.81 5.72 -6.87
C SER A 165 11.08 5.45 -5.40
N LEU A 166 11.53 6.45 -4.68
CA LEU A 166 11.83 6.36 -3.25
C LEU A 166 10.77 7.09 -2.43
N GLY A 167 10.36 6.49 -1.32
CA GLY A 167 9.67 7.17 -0.23
C GLY A 167 10.70 7.63 0.79
N LEU A 168 10.66 8.92 1.11
CA LEU A 168 11.60 9.58 2.01
C LEU A 168 10.81 10.39 3.03
N VAL A 169 11.21 10.29 4.30
CA VAL A 169 10.72 11.13 5.39
C VAL A 169 11.87 11.99 5.93
N GLU A 170 11.52 13.05 6.64
CA GLU A 170 12.49 13.93 7.35
C GLU A 170 13.56 14.56 6.44
N PHE A 171 13.24 14.75 5.16
CA PHE A 171 14.19 15.28 4.19
C PHE A 171 14.46 16.79 4.33
N THR A 172 13.61 17.51 5.05
CA THR A 172 13.79 18.93 5.42
C THR A 172 14.60 19.10 6.71
N THR A 173 14.71 18.05 7.52
CA THR A 173 15.49 18.09 8.76
C THR A 173 16.98 18.17 8.42
N ARG A 174 17.70 19.10 9.05
CA ARG A 174 19.14 19.19 8.89
C ARG A 174 19.80 17.92 9.44
N SER A 175 20.46 17.18 8.58
CA SER A 175 21.20 15.97 8.96
C SER A 175 22.64 16.33 9.32
N PRO A 176 23.26 15.70 10.32
CA PRO A 176 24.71 15.78 10.50
C PRO A 176 25.46 15.09 9.35
N ASP A 177 24.84 14.11 8.70
CA ASP A 177 25.41 13.36 7.59
C ASP A 177 25.26 14.11 6.27
N GLN A 178 26.37 14.69 5.82
CA GLN A 178 26.46 15.52 4.61
C GLN A 178 26.64 14.71 3.33
N GLU A 179 26.84 13.40 3.43
CA GLU A 179 27.04 12.50 2.29
C GLU A 179 25.78 11.69 1.94
N ARG A 180 24.69 11.85 2.71
CA ARG A 180 23.43 11.13 2.53
C ARG A 180 22.90 11.25 1.10
N GLY A 181 22.88 12.47 0.54
CA GLY A 181 22.40 12.72 -0.82
C GLY A 181 23.23 11.98 -1.87
N ALA A 182 24.56 11.99 -1.74
CA ALA A 182 25.46 11.31 -2.67
C ALA A 182 25.29 9.79 -2.62
N ARG A 183 25.20 9.22 -1.41
CA ARG A 183 24.95 7.77 -1.24
C ARG A 183 23.58 7.35 -1.76
N LEU A 184 22.55 8.17 -1.58
CA LEU A 184 21.22 7.93 -2.12
C LEU A 184 21.24 7.88 -3.66
N VAL A 185 21.85 8.89 -4.29
CA VAL A 185 22.01 8.98 -5.75
C VAL A 185 22.79 7.77 -6.30
N SER A 186 23.93 7.45 -5.68
CA SER A 186 24.76 6.31 -6.07
C SER A 186 24.02 4.98 -5.93
N ALA A 187 23.35 4.74 -4.80
CA ALA A 187 22.62 3.50 -4.57
C ALA A 187 21.40 3.35 -5.50
N LEU A 188 20.69 4.45 -5.80
CA LEU A 188 19.58 4.43 -6.74
C LEU A 188 20.05 4.16 -8.18
N ALA A 189 21.20 4.72 -8.58
CA ALA A 189 21.81 4.43 -9.86
C ALA A 189 22.22 2.96 -9.97
N LEU A 190 22.96 2.46 -8.97
CA LEU A 190 23.37 1.06 -8.90
C LEU A 190 22.17 0.11 -8.97
N LEU A 191 21.09 0.41 -8.25
CA LEU A 191 19.87 -0.39 -8.32
C LEU A 191 19.31 -0.43 -9.75
N ALA A 192 19.22 0.72 -10.41
CA ALA A 192 18.66 0.82 -11.75
C ALA A 192 19.48 0.07 -12.83
N ASP A 193 20.79 -0.09 -12.61
CA ASP A 193 21.69 -0.88 -13.45
C ASP A 193 21.73 -2.37 -13.11
N ALA A 194 21.54 -2.69 -11.83
CA ALA A 194 21.53 -4.07 -11.32
C ALA A 194 20.21 -4.81 -11.56
N LEU A 195 19.11 -4.08 -11.80
CA LEU A 195 17.84 -4.69 -12.19
C LEU A 195 17.93 -5.27 -13.61
N PRO A 196 17.31 -6.44 -13.87
CA PRO A 196 17.26 -6.99 -15.21
C PRO A 196 16.49 -6.05 -16.14
N PRO A 197 16.78 -6.03 -17.45
CA PRO A 197 15.99 -5.27 -18.40
C PRO A 197 14.55 -5.82 -18.41
N ILE A 198 13.59 -4.94 -18.17
CA ILE A 198 12.17 -5.29 -18.00
C ILE A 198 11.38 -4.85 -19.24
N ARG A 199 10.55 -5.75 -19.76
CA ARG A 199 9.62 -5.42 -20.84
C ARG A 199 8.20 -5.80 -20.42
N ALA A 200 7.24 -4.95 -20.79
CA ALA A 200 5.83 -5.24 -20.58
C ALA A 200 5.45 -6.55 -21.31
N SER A 201 4.84 -7.50 -20.61
CA SER A 201 4.32 -8.72 -21.23
C SER A 201 3.09 -8.46 -22.12
N GLY A 202 2.43 -7.30 -21.97
CA GLY A 202 1.14 -7.00 -22.59
C GLY A 202 -0.04 -7.67 -21.89
N GLU A 203 0.23 -8.54 -20.92
CA GLU A 203 -0.79 -9.07 -20.01
C GLU A 203 -1.17 -7.97 -19.03
N ALA A 204 -2.49 -7.79 -18.83
CA ALA A 204 -2.95 -6.96 -17.73
C ALA A 204 -2.42 -7.57 -16.42
N PRO A 205 -2.03 -6.73 -15.43
CA PRO A 205 -1.81 -7.22 -14.08
C PRO A 205 -3.01 -8.08 -13.67
N PRO A 206 -2.81 -9.15 -12.89
CA PRO A 206 -3.95 -9.87 -12.32
C PRO A 206 -4.86 -8.81 -11.69
N SER A 207 -6.05 -8.64 -12.26
CA SER A 207 -6.97 -7.62 -11.75
C SER A 207 -7.17 -7.96 -10.28
N ASP A 208 -7.12 -6.93 -9.44
CA ASP A 208 -7.40 -7.11 -8.02
C ASP A 208 -8.91 -7.38 -7.88
N LYS A 209 -9.30 -8.60 -8.26
CA LYS A 209 -10.65 -9.14 -8.11
C LYS A 209 -11.08 -9.06 -6.65
N GLN A 210 -10.13 -8.89 -5.73
CA GLN A 210 -10.35 -8.78 -4.30
C GLN A 210 -10.68 -7.34 -3.90
N ALA A 211 -10.02 -6.31 -4.46
CA ALA A 211 -10.49 -4.92 -4.32
C ALA A 211 -11.92 -4.75 -4.87
N ALA A 212 -12.22 -5.40 -6.00
CA ALA A 212 -13.58 -5.43 -6.55
C ALA A 212 -14.57 -6.16 -5.62
N ALA A 213 -14.19 -7.31 -5.05
CA ALA A 213 -15.02 -8.06 -4.11
C ALA A 213 -15.22 -7.33 -2.77
N ALA A 214 -14.19 -6.68 -2.24
CA ALA A 214 -14.26 -5.88 -1.02
C ALA A 214 -15.16 -4.65 -1.22
N THR A 215 -14.99 -3.95 -2.35
CA THR A 215 -15.87 -2.83 -2.73
C THR A 215 -17.31 -3.29 -2.92
N GLY A 216 -17.52 -4.44 -3.59
CA GLY A 216 -18.82 -5.05 -3.74
C GLY A 216 -19.45 -5.46 -2.40
N GLY A 217 -18.65 -5.98 -1.47
CA GLY A 217 -19.08 -6.31 -0.10
C GLY A 217 -19.51 -5.07 0.68
N CYS A 218 -18.74 -3.99 0.64
CA CYS A 218 -19.10 -2.72 1.29
C CYS A 218 -20.38 -2.12 0.69
N ALA A 219 -20.49 -2.08 -0.64
CA ALA A 219 -21.69 -1.62 -1.31
C ALA A 219 -22.91 -2.49 -0.96
N GLY A 220 -22.74 -3.82 -0.94
CA GLY A 220 -23.77 -4.76 -0.55
C GLY A 220 -24.23 -4.57 0.90
N ALA A 221 -23.31 -4.31 1.83
CA ALA A 221 -23.64 -4.04 3.23
C ALA A 221 -24.46 -2.73 3.39
N ILE A 222 -24.06 -1.67 2.67
CA ILE A 222 -24.81 -0.40 2.65
C ILE A 222 -26.22 -0.60 2.10
N VAL A 223 -26.34 -1.28 0.95
CA VAL A 223 -27.65 -1.59 0.34
C VAL A 223 -28.49 -2.45 1.29
N GLY A 224 -27.89 -3.45 1.94
CA GLY A 224 -28.57 -4.28 2.93
C GLY A 224 -29.13 -3.47 4.11
N LEU A 225 -28.38 -2.48 4.59
CA LEU A 225 -28.80 -1.61 5.69
C LEU A 225 -29.99 -0.73 5.28
N ILE A 226 -29.97 -0.17 4.06
CA ILE A 226 -31.10 0.60 3.52
C ILE A 226 -32.34 -0.27 3.32
N VAL A 227 -32.19 -1.43 2.68
CA VAL A 227 -33.30 -2.36 2.40
C VAL A 227 -33.92 -2.89 3.70
N ALA A 228 -33.12 -3.19 4.72
CA ALA A 228 -33.63 -3.64 6.01
C ALA A 228 -34.55 -2.60 6.66
N VAL A 229 -34.19 -1.32 6.62
CA VAL A 229 -35.03 -0.23 7.14
C VAL A 229 -36.34 -0.14 6.35
N VAL A 230 -36.28 -0.17 5.01
CA VAL A 230 -37.47 -0.11 4.15
C VAL A 230 -38.43 -1.28 4.43
N ILE A 231 -37.89 -2.50 4.53
CA ILE A 231 -38.67 -3.70 4.88
C ILE A 231 -39.29 -3.54 6.27
N ALA A 232 -38.54 -3.07 7.27
CA ALA A 232 -39.07 -2.87 8.62
C ALA A 232 -40.28 -1.92 8.63
N PHE A 233 -40.23 -0.80 7.90
CA PHE A 233 -41.36 0.11 7.77
C PHE A 233 -42.53 -0.48 6.95
N ALA A 234 -42.23 -1.24 5.89
CA ALA A 234 -43.26 -1.84 5.04
C ALA A 234 -44.07 -2.94 5.75
N TYR A 235 -43.45 -3.66 6.68
CA TYR A 235 -44.08 -4.76 7.44
C TYR A 235 -44.53 -4.34 8.85
N ALA A 236 -44.21 -3.14 9.31
CA ALA A 236 -44.71 -2.65 10.60
C ALA A 236 -46.25 -2.50 10.57
N PRO A 237 -46.96 -2.91 11.63
CA PRO A 237 -48.40 -2.64 11.74
C PRO A 237 -48.68 -1.14 11.64
N ARG A 238 -49.73 -0.73 10.93
CA ARG A 238 -50.05 0.70 10.70
C ARG A 238 -50.20 1.52 11.99
N GLY A 239 -50.56 0.88 13.11
CA GLY A 239 -50.65 1.54 14.42
C GLY A 239 -49.29 1.92 15.01
N CYS A 240 -48.20 1.30 14.54
CA CYS A 240 -46.84 1.44 15.06
C CYS A 240 -46.02 2.52 14.35
N VAL A 241 -46.52 3.11 13.26
CA VAL A 241 -45.82 4.17 12.52
C VAL A 241 -46.50 5.51 12.83
N GLU A 242 -45.71 6.49 13.26
CA GLU A 242 -46.16 7.86 13.45
C GLU A 242 -45.43 8.78 12.46
N SER A 243 -46.16 9.75 11.91
CA SER A 243 -45.65 10.71 10.94
C SER A 243 -45.77 12.10 11.53
N ASP A 244 -44.64 12.79 11.69
CA ASP A 244 -44.55 14.13 12.27
C ASP A 244 -44.48 15.24 11.20
N GLY A 245 -44.58 14.86 9.92
CA GLY A 245 -44.48 15.78 8.78
C GLY A 245 -43.05 15.97 8.26
N GLU A 246 -42.02 15.59 9.03
CA GLU A 246 -40.61 15.58 8.60
C GLU A 246 -40.13 14.16 8.27
N GLY A 247 -40.81 13.14 8.78
CA GLY A 247 -40.53 11.74 8.47
C GLY A 247 -41.55 10.77 9.05
N SER A 248 -41.19 9.49 9.04
CA SER A 248 -41.94 8.44 9.72
C SER A 248 -41.02 7.75 10.74
N SER A 249 -41.53 7.55 11.95
CA SER A 249 -40.84 6.85 13.03
C SER A 249 -41.65 5.65 13.49
N LEU A 250 -40.96 4.60 13.98
CA LEU A 250 -41.63 3.48 14.66
C LEU A 250 -41.77 3.83 16.14
N VAL A 251 -42.99 3.77 16.65
CA VAL A 251 -43.31 4.09 18.05
C VAL A 251 -43.44 2.80 18.83
N CYS A 252 -42.31 2.32 19.36
CA CYS A 252 -42.26 1.08 20.15
C CYS A 252 -43.10 1.14 21.44
N SER A 253 -43.44 2.33 21.93
CA SER A 253 -44.21 2.51 23.16
C SER A 253 -45.71 2.20 23.03
N LYS A 254 -46.25 2.10 21.80
CA LYS A 254 -47.68 1.85 21.58
C LYS A 254 -48.12 0.43 21.90
N ALA A 255 -47.32 -0.58 21.53
CA ALA A 255 -47.62 -1.99 21.79
C ALA A 255 -46.34 -2.83 21.68
N PRO A 256 -46.21 -3.95 22.42
CA PRO A 256 -45.03 -4.82 22.37
C PRO A 256 -44.76 -5.39 20.97
N GLU A 257 -45.81 -5.66 20.19
CA GLU A 257 -45.71 -6.09 18.79
C GLU A 257 -45.12 -5.04 17.83
N CYS A 258 -45.07 -3.76 18.23
CA CYS A 258 -44.40 -2.70 17.45
C CYS A 258 -42.87 -2.79 17.51
N CYS A 259 -42.31 -3.52 18.48
CA CYS A 259 -40.86 -3.61 18.71
C CYS A 259 -40.28 -5.00 18.36
N ASP A 260 -41.13 -6.00 18.15
CA ASP A 260 -40.76 -7.37 17.73
C ASP A 260 -40.02 -7.46 16.38
N PRO A 261 -40.37 -6.67 15.34
CA PRO A 261 -39.65 -6.66 14.06
C PRO A 261 -38.19 -6.20 14.20
N LEU A 262 -37.92 -5.41 15.23
CA LEU A 262 -36.63 -4.78 15.49
C LEU A 262 -35.65 -5.78 16.12
N TYR A 263 -36.14 -6.54 17.10
CA TYR A 263 -35.35 -7.59 17.75
C TYR A 263 -35.08 -8.76 16.81
N SER A 264 -36.11 -9.22 16.09
CA SER A 264 -35.97 -10.28 15.10
C SER A 264 -35.08 -9.88 13.93
N GLY A 265 -35.23 -8.65 13.42
CA GLY A 265 -34.38 -8.08 12.38
C GLY A 265 -32.91 -7.94 12.80
N PHE A 266 -32.66 -7.50 14.04
CA PHE A 266 -31.31 -7.41 14.61
C PHE A 266 -30.65 -8.79 14.73
N LEU A 267 -31.36 -9.78 15.30
CA LEU A 267 -30.86 -11.15 15.45
C LEU A 267 -30.60 -11.81 14.10
N TRP A 268 -31.53 -11.71 13.15
CA TRP A 268 -31.33 -12.22 11.79
C TRP A 268 -30.21 -11.50 11.05
N GLY A 269 -30.08 -10.18 11.23
CA GLY A 269 -28.98 -9.39 10.71
C GLY A 269 -27.62 -9.85 11.23
N MET A 270 -27.49 -10.09 12.54
CA MET A 270 -26.27 -10.67 13.12
C MET A 270 -26.01 -12.08 12.61
N ILE A 271 -27.01 -12.96 12.60
CA ILE A 271 -26.85 -14.37 12.19
C ILE A 271 -26.48 -14.48 10.71
N THR A 272 -27.01 -13.62 9.84
CA THR A 272 -26.70 -13.63 8.40
C THR A 272 -25.39 -12.93 8.06
N SER A 273 -25.02 -11.88 8.81
CA SER A 273 -23.75 -11.17 8.61
C SER A 273 -22.56 -11.93 9.19
N PHE A 274 -22.72 -12.70 10.27
CA PHE A 274 -21.60 -13.39 10.92
C PHE A 274 -20.87 -14.40 10.01
N PRO A 275 -21.55 -15.29 9.24
CA PRO A 275 -20.90 -16.15 8.26
C PRO A 275 -20.18 -15.37 7.17
N LEU A 276 -20.77 -14.25 6.71
CA LEU A 276 -20.16 -13.39 5.70
C LEU A 276 -18.89 -12.72 6.22
N ILE A 277 -18.93 -12.21 7.46
CA ILE A 277 -17.78 -11.63 8.17
C ILE A 277 -16.69 -12.69 8.36
N LEU A 278 -17.03 -13.91 8.77
CA LEU A 278 -16.07 -15.01 8.92
C LEU A 278 -15.45 -15.43 7.59
N LEU A 279 -16.24 -15.45 6.51
CA LEU A 279 -15.78 -15.79 5.17
C LEU A 279 -14.86 -14.69 4.62
N LEU A 280 -15.22 -13.42 4.78
CA LEU A 280 -14.35 -12.26 4.50
C LEU A 280 -13.07 -12.32 5.32
N HIS A 281 -13.15 -12.61 6.62
CA HIS A 281 -11.99 -12.71 7.49
C HIS A 281 -11.06 -13.86 7.10
N ARG A 282 -11.61 -15.00 6.64
CA ARG A 282 -10.84 -16.14 6.15
C ARG A 282 -10.15 -15.82 4.82
N VAL A 283 -10.83 -15.11 3.93
CA VAL A 283 -10.28 -14.66 2.64
C VAL A 283 -9.16 -13.63 2.87
N VAL A 284 -9.33 -12.70 3.81
CA VAL A 284 -8.33 -11.67 4.17
C VAL A 284 -7.11 -12.23 4.92
N ARG A 285 -7.24 -13.36 5.63
CA ARG A 285 -6.13 -13.97 6.41
C ARG A 285 -4.95 -14.46 5.57
N GLY A 286 -5.12 -14.65 4.27
CA GLY A 286 -4.06 -15.15 3.38
C GLY A 286 -3.36 -14.08 2.52
N MET A 287 -3.61 -12.79 2.77
CA MET A 287 -3.23 -11.72 1.82
C MET A 287 -2.03 -10.88 2.29
N PRO A 288 -1.15 -10.45 1.36
CA PRO A 288 -0.22 -9.34 1.61
C PRO A 288 -1.03 -8.04 1.81
N ASN A 289 -0.64 -7.18 2.76
CA ASN A 289 -1.41 -6.02 3.28
C ASN A 289 -2.59 -6.35 4.20
N SER A 290 -2.49 -7.46 4.93
CA SER A 290 -3.52 -7.88 5.89
C SER A 290 -3.83 -6.84 6.98
N SER A 291 -2.90 -5.94 7.35
CA SER A 291 -3.14 -4.92 8.39
C SER A 291 -4.08 -3.79 7.92
N THR A 292 -3.83 -3.18 6.76
CA THR A 292 -4.69 -2.13 6.19
C THR A 292 -6.05 -2.69 5.81
N ASN A 293 -6.09 -3.88 5.20
CA ASN A 293 -7.35 -4.53 4.85
C ASN A 293 -8.12 -4.97 6.10
N ARG A 294 -7.46 -5.45 7.17
CA ARG A 294 -8.12 -5.70 8.46
C ARG A 294 -8.64 -4.42 9.09
N PHE A 295 -7.87 -3.33 9.05
CA PHE A 295 -8.29 -2.05 9.62
C PHE A 295 -9.50 -1.47 8.89
N ILE A 296 -9.51 -1.52 7.54
CA ILE A 296 -10.67 -1.09 6.74
C ILE A 296 -11.87 -2.00 7.07
N LEU A 297 -11.70 -3.32 7.05
CA LEU A 297 -12.80 -4.25 7.34
C LEU A 297 -13.34 -4.08 8.78
N GLN A 298 -12.46 -3.89 9.77
CA GLN A 298 -12.83 -3.63 11.17
C GLN A 298 -13.51 -2.27 11.33
N SER A 299 -13.01 -1.23 10.67
CA SER A 299 -13.61 0.10 10.68
C SER A 299 -14.98 0.09 10.02
N SER A 300 -15.15 -0.56 8.87
CA SER A 300 -16.44 -0.74 8.21
C SER A 300 -17.42 -1.53 9.08
N THR A 301 -16.95 -2.60 9.74
CA THR A 301 -17.79 -3.39 10.67
C THR A 301 -18.20 -2.55 11.87
N PHE A 302 -17.30 -1.77 12.45
CA PHE A 302 -17.59 -0.89 13.57
C PHE A 302 -18.56 0.22 13.19
N PHE A 303 -18.40 0.82 12.00
CA PHE A 303 -19.31 1.84 11.48
C PHE A 303 -20.71 1.26 11.26
N LEU A 304 -20.80 0.07 10.65
CA LEU A 304 -22.07 -0.63 10.46
C LEU A 304 -22.76 -0.93 11.79
N LEU A 305 -22.02 -1.42 12.79
CA LEU A 305 -22.57 -1.70 14.12
C LEU A 305 -23.01 -0.43 14.86
N THR A 306 -22.28 0.68 14.69
CA THR A 306 -22.60 1.97 15.31
C THR A 306 -23.85 2.58 14.70
N GLU A 307 -23.95 2.61 13.37
CA GLU A 307 -25.15 3.07 12.65
C GLU A 307 -26.37 2.23 13.02
N LEU A 308 -26.22 0.91 13.09
CA LEU A 308 -27.28 0.02 13.55
C LEU A 308 -27.72 0.37 14.98
N GLY A 309 -26.77 0.67 15.88
CA GLY A 309 -27.06 1.09 17.25
C GLY A 309 -27.77 2.45 17.34
N VAL A 310 -27.42 3.42 16.49
CA VAL A 310 -28.10 4.72 16.42
C VAL A 310 -29.53 4.58 15.89
N ILE A 311 -29.73 3.75 14.86
CA ILE A 311 -31.06 3.42 14.35
C ILE A 311 -31.90 2.79 15.47
N VAL A 312 -31.38 1.78 16.16
CA VAL A 312 -32.06 1.15 17.30
C VAL A 312 -32.39 2.18 18.39
N ALA A 313 -31.46 3.06 18.77
CA ALA A 313 -31.66 4.06 19.81
C ALA A 313 -32.70 5.13 19.42
N ARG A 314 -32.79 5.50 18.13
CA ARG A 314 -33.82 6.43 17.62
C ARG A 314 -35.21 5.81 17.57
N LEU A 315 -35.29 4.51 17.33
CA LEU A 315 -36.57 3.77 17.36
C LEU A 315 -37.04 3.44 18.80
N TRP A 316 -36.19 3.71 19.80
CA TRP A 316 -36.48 3.48 21.22
C TRP A 316 -36.92 4.73 21.99
N ARG A 317 -36.87 5.90 21.37
CA ARG A 317 -37.48 7.13 21.90
C ARG A 317 -38.92 7.26 21.43
#